data_AF-A0A5A9ZRF0-F1
#
_entry.id   AF-A0A5A9ZRF0-F1
#
_cell.length_a   1.000
_cell.length_b   1.000
_cell.length_c   1.000
_cell.angle_alpha   90.00
_cell.angle_beta   90.00
_cell.angle_gamma   90.00
#
_symmetry.space_group_name_H-M   'P 1'
#
loop_
_entity.id
_entity.type
_entity.pdbx_description
1 polymer ?
#
loop_
_entity_poly.entity_id
_entity_poly.type
_entity_poly.pdbx_seq_one_letter_code
_entity_poly.pdbx_strand_id
1 'polypeptide(L)'
;MDRLTRALAPLALATVLGASLIACSGEGSGGTGETAAPATSEERVTTNSTPVPGPADSAINIPVAVADRWDKLGGEKSDLGRVTGPVTVVEGGSITDFERGSIVLTPSGRAFVVQGEILTSYLEAGGPAGALGFPTADEATTDGGWISVFENGTIAYLDGQPVVEIR
;
A
#
# COMPACT_ATOMS: atom_id res chain seq x y z
N MET A 1 10.93 73.70 5.94
CA MET A 1 12.32 73.35 6.27
C MET A 1 12.49 71.85 6.13
N ASP A 2 13.31 71.45 5.17
CA ASP A 2 13.67 70.06 4.84
C ASP A 2 14.31 69.24 5.98
N ARG A 3 14.10 67.91 5.95
CA ARG A 3 15.12 66.83 5.89
C ARG A 3 14.84 65.60 6.78
N LEU A 4 14.70 64.44 6.10
CA LEU A 4 15.37 63.14 6.33
C LEU A 4 15.04 62.39 7.64
N THR A 5 14.66 61.10 7.64
CA THR A 5 15.58 59.92 7.54
C THR A 5 14.70 58.63 7.46
N ARG A 6 14.68 57.85 6.37
CA ARG A 6 15.44 56.58 6.07
C ARG A 6 15.33 55.53 7.21
N ALA A 7 14.91 54.27 7.02
CA ALA A 7 15.54 53.28 6.13
C ALA A 7 14.65 52.05 5.81
N LEU A 8 14.70 51.64 4.53
CA LEU A 8 14.42 50.30 3.99
C LEU A 8 15.74 49.57 3.76
N ALA A 9 15.77 48.23 3.91
CA ALA A 9 16.57 47.24 3.14
C ALA A 9 16.33 45.80 3.68
N PRO A 10 16.70 44.72 2.97
CA PRO A 10 16.19 44.34 1.64
C PRO A 10 15.86 42.83 1.50
N LEU A 11 15.15 42.52 0.40
CA LEU A 11 14.99 41.21 -0.24
C LEU A 11 16.36 40.65 -0.70
N ALA A 12 16.62 39.36 -0.50
CA ALA A 12 17.79 38.68 -1.08
C ALA A 12 17.35 37.69 -2.18
N LEU A 13 17.83 37.95 -3.39
CA LEU A 13 17.74 37.13 -4.60
C LEU A 13 19.04 36.30 -4.70
N ALA A 14 18.94 35.00 -4.95
CA ALA A 14 20.10 34.19 -5.30
C ALA A 14 19.75 33.22 -6.43
N THR A 15 20.16 33.58 -7.65
CA THR A 15 20.27 32.70 -8.81
C THR A 15 21.54 31.88 -8.66
N VAL A 16 21.50 30.56 -8.93
CA VAL A 16 22.70 29.80 -9.24
C VAL A 16 22.55 29.07 -10.58
N LEU A 17 23.66 29.08 -11.30
CA LEU A 17 23.83 28.80 -12.72
C LEU A 17 24.56 27.46 -12.88
N GLY A 18 24.13 26.63 -13.83
CA GLY A 18 25.02 25.86 -14.71
C GLY A 18 25.69 24.56 -14.22
N ALA A 19 25.48 23.48 -14.99
CA ALA A 19 26.49 22.44 -15.27
C ALA A 19 26.08 21.76 -16.61
N SER A 20 26.64 22.20 -17.73
CA SER A 20 27.76 21.61 -18.50
C SER A 20 27.48 20.27 -19.18
N LEU A 21 27.38 20.33 -20.52
CA LEU A 21 27.43 19.22 -21.48
C LEU A 21 28.87 18.70 -21.63
N ILE A 22 29.05 17.38 -21.58
CA ILE A 22 30.18 16.68 -22.20
C ILE A 22 29.64 15.44 -22.91
N ALA A 23 29.87 15.39 -24.22
CA ALA A 23 29.71 14.22 -25.08
C ALA A 23 31.11 13.67 -25.36
N CYS A 24 31.32 12.39 -25.08
CA CYS A 24 32.43 11.59 -25.63
C CYS A 24 31.87 10.22 -25.98
N SER A 25 31.97 9.86 -27.26
CA SER A 25 31.49 8.61 -27.85
C SER A 25 32.33 7.40 -27.42
N GLY A 26 31.68 6.28 -27.13
CA GLY A 26 32.26 4.94 -26.97
C GLY A 26 31.16 3.89 -26.97
N GLU A 27 31.18 3.00 -27.94
CA GLU A 27 30.10 2.09 -28.36
C GLU A 27 30.19 0.72 -27.66
N GLY A 28 29.05 0.17 -27.19
CA GLY A 28 28.85 -1.29 -27.02
C GLY A 28 28.51 -1.84 -25.63
N SER A 29 27.19 -1.93 -25.35
CA SER A 29 26.45 -2.95 -24.56
C SER A 29 26.86 -3.22 -23.09
N GLY A 30 26.03 -3.05 -22.06
CA GLY A 30 24.63 -2.67 -21.91
C GLY A 30 24.19 -3.09 -20.49
N GLY A 31 23.63 -2.15 -19.71
CA GLY A 31 22.94 -2.42 -18.44
C GLY A 31 23.65 -2.03 -17.14
N THR A 32 24.01 -0.75 -16.98
CA THR A 32 24.26 -0.06 -15.69
C THR A 32 23.00 -0.18 -14.80
N GLY A 33 23.09 -0.47 -13.50
CA GLY A 33 23.74 0.34 -12.46
C GLY A 33 22.62 1.06 -11.68
N GLU A 34 22.25 0.56 -10.51
CA GLU A 34 22.69 1.01 -9.18
C GLU A 34 21.77 2.08 -8.53
N THR A 35 21.34 1.75 -7.32
CA THR A 35 21.30 2.61 -6.12
C THR A 35 20.49 3.91 -6.17
N ALA A 36 19.41 3.97 -5.37
CA ALA A 36 19.35 4.82 -4.16
C ALA A 36 17.91 4.94 -3.65
N ALA A 37 17.68 4.55 -2.40
CA ALA A 37 16.67 5.22 -1.59
C ALA A 37 17.15 6.64 -1.26
N PRO A 38 16.23 7.61 -1.14
CA PRO A 38 16.17 8.31 0.14
C PRO A 38 14.73 8.53 0.63
N ALA A 39 14.55 8.37 1.94
CA ALA A 39 13.37 8.82 2.66
C ALA A 39 13.45 10.34 2.88
N THR A 40 12.37 11.06 2.55
CA THR A 40 12.06 12.40 3.10
C THR A 40 10.54 12.47 3.30
N SER A 41 10.15 12.80 4.53
CA SER A 41 8.78 12.89 5.00
C SER A 41 8.29 14.33 4.92
N GLU A 42 7.48 14.71 3.93
CA GLU A 42 6.69 15.96 3.94
C GLU A 42 5.34 15.79 3.18
N GLU A 43 4.27 15.67 3.96
CA GLU A 43 2.90 16.18 3.78
C GLU A 43 2.28 16.34 2.36
N ARG A 44 1.46 15.35 1.95
CA ARG A 44 0.08 15.55 1.47
C ARG A 44 -0.66 14.20 1.40
N VAL A 45 -1.86 14.13 1.96
CA VAL A 45 -2.82 13.05 1.71
C VAL A 45 -3.21 13.13 0.22
N THR A 46 -2.56 12.33 -0.63
CA THR A 46 -2.97 12.11 -2.03
C THR A 46 -2.35 10.81 -2.53
N THR A 47 -3.12 9.72 -2.50
CA THR A 47 -2.94 8.52 -3.35
C THR A 47 -1.48 8.07 -3.60
N ASN A 48 -0.77 7.67 -2.55
CA ASN A 48 0.49 6.94 -2.73
C ASN A 48 0.14 5.50 -3.15
N SER A 49 0.12 5.28 -4.46
CA SER A 49 -0.16 3.97 -5.07
C SER A 49 1.00 3.53 -5.98
N THR A 50 1.30 2.24 -5.97
CA THR A 50 2.33 1.58 -6.76
C THR A 50 1.68 0.80 -7.90
N PRO A 51 2.12 0.95 -9.16
CA PRO A 51 1.65 0.11 -10.26
C PRO A 51 2.24 -1.31 -10.15
N VAL A 52 1.38 -2.32 -10.13
CA VAL A 52 1.76 -3.74 -10.14
C VAL A 52 1.11 -4.49 -11.31
N PRO A 53 1.70 -5.60 -11.80
CA PRO A 53 1.10 -6.40 -12.85
C PRO A 53 -0.28 -6.96 -12.44
N GLY A 54 -1.27 -6.76 -13.32
CA GLY A 54 -2.65 -7.24 -13.20
C GLY A 54 -3.07 -8.04 -14.45
N PRO A 55 -4.33 -8.48 -14.56
CA PRO A 55 -4.78 -9.37 -15.63
C PRO A 55 -4.47 -8.83 -17.04
N ALA A 56 -4.10 -9.74 -17.96
CA ALA A 56 -3.71 -9.45 -19.33
C ALA A 56 -2.59 -8.38 -19.45
N ASP A 57 -1.57 -8.49 -18.59
CA ASP A 57 -0.41 -7.58 -18.54
C ASP A 57 -0.77 -6.10 -18.31
N SER A 58 -1.97 -5.83 -17.78
CA SER A 58 -2.40 -4.48 -17.44
C SER A 58 -1.87 -4.09 -16.06
N ALA A 59 -1.32 -2.88 -15.90
CA ALA A 59 -0.89 -2.39 -14.60
C ALA A 59 -2.09 -1.95 -13.74
N ILE A 60 -2.14 -2.39 -12.48
CA ILE A 60 -3.12 -1.95 -11.48
C ILE A 60 -2.39 -1.13 -10.41
N ASN A 61 -2.94 0.05 -10.08
CA ASN A 61 -2.39 0.90 -9.02
C ASN A 61 -2.96 0.46 -7.67
N ILE A 62 -2.11 -0.09 -6.81
CA ILE A 62 -2.46 -0.51 -5.44
C ILE A 62 -1.79 0.39 -4.41
N PRO A 63 -2.36 0.59 -3.21
CA PRO A 63 -1.71 1.41 -2.18
C PRO A 63 -0.30 0.94 -1.86
N VAL A 64 0.64 1.86 -1.59
CA VAL A 64 2.04 1.51 -1.29
C VAL A 64 2.15 0.52 -0.12
N ALA A 65 1.36 0.69 0.95
CA ALA A 65 1.36 -0.24 2.08
C ALA A 65 0.89 -1.66 1.71
N VAL A 66 -0.01 -1.77 0.73
CA VAL A 66 -0.46 -3.06 0.18
C VAL A 66 0.63 -3.68 -0.69
N ALA A 67 1.26 -2.89 -1.56
CA ALA A 67 2.40 -3.32 -2.37
C ALA A 67 3.56 -3.82 -1.49
N ASP A 68 3.95 -3.04 -0.47
CA ASP A 68 5.00 -3.41 0.49
C ASP A 68 4.68 -4.72 1.22
N ARG A 69 3.40 -4.94 1.57
CA ARG A 69 2.96 -6.18 2.21
C ARG A 69 3.06 -7.36 1.24
N TRP A 70 2.58 -7.18 0.01
CA TRP A 70 2.63 -8.19 -1.04
C TRP A 70 4.07 -8.56 -1.41
N ASP A 71 4.96 -7.58 -1.56
CA ASP A 71 6.38 -7.80 -1.84
C ASP A 71 7.08 -8.57 -0.72
N LYS A 72 6.76 -8.27 0.55
CA LYS A 72 7.26 -9.03 1.72
C LYS A 72 6.82 -10.49 1.72
N LEU A 73 5.69 -10.81 1.10
CA LEU A 73 5.19 -12.18 0.96
C LEU A 73 5.79 -12.90 -0.26
N GLY A 74 6.53 -12.20 -1.13
CA GLY A 74 7.13 -12.74 -2.34
C GLY A 74 6.43 -12.33 -3.64
N GLY A 75 5.54 -11.33 -3.60
CA GLY A 75 4.89 -10.74 -4.77
C GLY A 75 4.06 -11.75 -5.56
N GLU A 76 4.18 -11.76 -6.89
CA GLU A 76 3.45 -12.68 -7.78
C GLU A 76 3.76 -14.16 -7.51
N LYS A 77 4.89 -14.46 -6.86
CA LYS A 77 5.30 -15.82 -6.49
C LYS A 77 4.83 -16.23 -5.10
N SER A 78 4.19 -15.31 -4.38
CA SER A 78 3.60 -15.59 -3.07
C SER A 78 2.38 -16.49 -3.18
N ASP A 79 1.90 -16.99 -2.04
CA ASP A 79 0.66 -17.74 -1.98
C ASP A 79 -0.58 -16.93 -2.37
N LEU A 80 -0.52 -15.59 -2.40
CA LEU A 80 -1.61 -14.73 -2.86
C LEU A 80 -1.72 -14.66 -4.38
N GLY A 81 -0.59 -14.81 -5.09
CA GLY A 81 -0.52 -14.63 -6.54
C GLY A 81 -0.65 -13.16 -6.97
N ARG A 82 -1.26 -12.95 -8.13
CA ARG A 82 -1.35 -11.65 -8.82
C ARG A 82 -2.59 -10.87 -8.39
N VAL A 83 -2.59 -9.55 -8.61
CA VAL A 83 -3.78 -8.71 -8.40
C VAL A 83 -4.82 -9.06 -9.46
N THR A 84 -6.08 -9.26 -9.05
CA THR A 84 -7.17 -9.73 -9.92
C THR A 84 -8.11 -8.62 -10.38
N GLY A 85 -8.13 -7.47 -9.69
CA GLY A 85 -9.08 -6.42 -9.96
C GLY A 85 -8.70 -5.05 -9.39
N PRO A 86 -9.53 -4.03 -9.67
CA PRO A 86 -9.32 -2.69 -9.13
C PRO A 86 -9.47 -2.67 -7.61
N VAL A 87 -8.72 -1.79 -6.96
CA VAL A 87 -8.79 -1.56 -5.51
C VAL A 87 -10.15 -0.95 -5.14
N THR A 88 -10.79 -1.54 -4.14
CA THR A 88 -12.05 -1.03 -3.60
C THR A 88 -11.79 -0.24 -2.33
N VAL A 89 -12.06 1.07 -2.36
CA VAL A 89 -11.87 1.99 -1.22
C VAL A 89 -13.09 1.94 -0.32
N VAL A 90 -12.87 1.80 0.98
CA VAL A 90 -13.92 1.67 2.00
C VAL A 90 -13.51 2.45 3.24
N GLU A 91 -14.33 3.41 3.68
CA GLU A 91 -14.22 4.10 4.98
C GLU A 91 -12.79 4.53 5.42
N GLY A 92 -11.98 5.03 4.48
CA GLY A 92 -10.61 5.49 4.74
C GLY A 92 -9.54 4.39 4.66
N GLY A 93 -9.95 3.14 4.48
CA GLY A 93 -9.12 2.01 4.08
C GLY A 93 -9.42 1.54 2.65
N SER A 94 -8.95 0.34 2.32
CA SER A 94 -9.27 -0.31 1.04
C SER A 94 -9.06 -1.81 1.09
N ILE A 95 -9.67 -2.53 0.16
CA ILE A 95 -9.41 -3.95 -0.10
C ILE A 95 -8.86 -4.11 -1.51
N THR A 96 -7.80 -4.91 -1.63
CA THR A 96 -7.19 -5.29 -2.91
C THR A 96 -7.26 -6.80 -3.04
N ASP A 97 -7.88 -7.28 -4.12
CA ASP A 97 -8.07 -8.70 -4.37
C ASP A 97 -6.91 -9.27 -5.18
N PHE A 98 -6.45 -10.43 -4.72
CA PHE A 98 -5.44 -11.26 -5.36
C PHE A 98 -6.05 -12.62 -5.74
N GLU A 99 -5.31 -13.43 -6.49
CA GLU A 99 -5.80 -14.72 -7.01
C GLU A 99 -6.24 -15.68 -5.90
N ARG A 100 -5.61 -15.61 -4.72
CA ARG A 100 -5.82 -16.59 -3.63
C ARG A 100 -6.11 -15.94 -2.27
N GLY A 101 -6.35 -14.64 -2.23
CA GLY A 101 -6.69 -13.91 -1.01
C GLY A 101 -6.83 -12.41 -1.27
N SER A 102 -7.04 -11.64 -0.23
CA SER A 102 -7.12 -10.18 -0.31
C SER A 102 -6.23 -9.53 0.73
N ILE A 103 -5.68 -8.38 0.41
CA ILE A 103 -4.99 -7.53 1.38
C ILE A 103 -5.89 -6.34 1.70
N VAL A 104 -6.20 -6.18 2.98
CA VAL A 104 -7.03 -5.09 3.49
C VAL A 104 -6.13 -4.04 4.13
N LEU A 105 -6.18 -2.82 3.59
CA LEU A 105 -5.57 -1.63 4.16
C LEU A 105 -6.56 -0.98 5.13
N THR A 106 -6.16 -0.79 6.38
CA THR A 106 -6.96 -0.09 7.38
C THR A 106 -6.77 1.42 7.29
N PRO A 107 -7.69 2.22 7.87
CA PRO A 107 -7.53 3.69 7.95
C PRO A 107 -6.28 4.13 8.71
N SER A 108 -5.73 3.27 9.57
CA SER A 108 -4.47 3.50 10.28
C SER A 108 -3.23 3.24 9.41
N GLY A 109 -3.40 2.86 8.13
CA GLY A 109 -2.32 2.60 7.20
C GLY A 109 -1.68 1.21 7.35
N ARG A 110 -2.32 0.28 8.06
CA ARG A 110 -1.82 -1.10 8.23
C ARG A 110 -2.47 -2.02 7.20
N ALA A 111 -1.68 -2.89 6.57
CA ALA A 111 -2.16 -3.84 5.57
C ALA A 111 -2.11 -5.26 6.12
N PHE A 112 -3.24 -5.97 6.07
CA PHE A 112 -3.39 -7.33 6.59
C PHE A 112 -3.90 -8.29 5.52
N VAL A 113 -3.39 -9.52 5.55
CA VAL A 113 -3.82 -10.57 4.64
C VAL A 113 -5.04 -11.27 5.22
N VAL A 114 -6.06 -11.49 4.39
CA VAL A 114 -7.21 -12.34 4.69
C VAL A 114 -7.39 -13.27 3.50
N GLN A 115 -7.51 -14.58 3.73
CA GLN A 115 -7.50 -15.57 2.65
C GLN A 115 -8.43 -16.77 2.94
N GLY A 116 -8.59 -17.63 1.94
CA GLY A 116 -9.35 -18.89 2.07
C GLY A 116 -10.80 -18.69 2.55
N GLU A 117 -11.30 -19.66 3.33
CA GLU A 117 -12.68 -19.66 3.83
C GLU A 117 -12.96 -18.49 4.80
N ILE A 118 -11.93 -18.01 5.50
CA ILE A 118 -12.04 -16.81 6.34
C ILE A 118 -12.37 -15.59 5.47
N LEU A 119 -11.68 -15.43 4.34
CA LEU A 119 -12.00 -14.35 3.39
C LEU A 119 -13.41 -14.50 2.83
N THR A 120 -13.83 -15.72 2.47
CA THR A 120 -15.19 -15.98 1.99
C THR A 120 -16.22 -15.48 3.00
N SER A 121 -16.14 -15.93 4.26
CA SER A 121 -17.05 -15.49 5.32
C SER A 121 -16.95 -14.01 5.62
N TYR A 122 -15.75 -13.43 5.54
CA TYR A 122 -15.55 -12.00 5.74
C TYR A 122 -16.26 -11.16 4.68
N LEU A 123 -16.16 -11.53 3.40
CA LEU A 123 -16.83 -10.84 2.30
C LEU A 123 -18.34 -11.05 2.36
N GLU A 124 -18.83 -12.24 2.73
CA GLU A 124 -20.26 -12.49 2.97
C GLU A 124 -20.84 -11.64 4.10
N ALA A 125 -20.02 -11.33 5.13
CA ALA A 125 -20.38 -10.43 6.21
C ALA A 125 -20.30 -8.93 5.84
N GLY A 126 -20.00 -8.61 4.57
CA GLY A 126 -19.90 -7.24 4.05
C GLY A 126 -18.47 -6.68 3.99
N GLY A 127 -17.46 -7.49 4.31
CA GLY A 127 -16.05 -7.10 4.25
C GLY A 127 -15.74 -5.92 5.18
N PRO A 128 -14.85 -4.99 4.77
CA PRO A 128 -14.45 -3.86 5.60
C PRO A 128 -15.57 -2.89 5.97
N ALA A 129 -16.62 -2.79 5.13
CA ALA A 129 -17.82 -1.99 5.41
C ALA A 129 -18.88 -2.75 6.23
N GLY A 130 -18.62 -4.03 6.51
CA GLY A 130 -19.55 -4.95 7.13
C GLY A 130 -19.53 -4.88 8.66
N ALA A 131 -20.31 -5.76 9.29
CA ALA A 131 -20.45 -5.80 10.74
C ALA A 131 -19.13 -6.11 11.47
N LEU A 132 -18.17 -6.80 10.83
CA LEU A 132 -16.87 -7.13 11.40
C LEU A 132 -15.86 -5.97 11.36
N GLY A 133 -15.98 -5.05 10.39
CA GLY A 133 -15.03 -3.96 10.17
C GLY A 133 -13.69 -4.41 9.59
N PHE A 134 -12.63 -3.64 9.86
CA PHE A 134 -11.28 -3.93 9.36
C PHE A 134 -10.58 -5.05 10.16
N PRO A 135 -9.65 -5.81 9.54
CA PRO A 135 -8.76 -6.70 10.29
C PRO A 135 -7.80 -5.91 11.17
N THR A 136 -7.44 -6.48 12.32
CA THR A 136 -6.57 -5.86 13.33
C THR A 136 -5.22 -6.58 13.49
N ALA A 137 -5.16 -7.81 13.01
CA ALA A 137 -3.99 -8.68 13.00
C ALA A 137 -3.98 -9.52 11.72
N ASP A 138 -2.81 -10.06 11.39
CA ASP A 138 -2.70 -11.10 10.37
C ASP A 138 -3.36 -12.40 10.86
N GLU A 139 -3.76 -13.24 9.91
CA GLU A 139 -4.28 -14.58 10.18
C GLU A 139 -3.26 -15.41 10.96
N ALA A 140 -3.74 -16.06 12.03
CA ALA A 140 -2.92 -16.88 12.92
C ALA A 140 -3.40 -18.33 12.91
N THR A 141 -2.46 -19.27 13.05
CA THR A 141 -2.79 -20.68 13.30
C THR A 141 -3.36 -20.86 14.69
N THR A 142 -4.35 -21.72 14.83
CA THR A 142 -4.94 -22.15 16.12
C THR A 142 -5.09 -23.68 16.14
N ASP A 143 -5.42 -24.24 17.30
CA ASP A 143 -5.72 -25.67 17.46
C ASP A 143 -6.91 -26.05 16.57
N GLY A 144 -6.63 -26.73 15.45
CA GLY A 144 -7.65 -27.17 14.50
C GLY A 144 -7.90 -26.24 13.30
N GLY A 145 -7.12 -25.17 13.12
CA GLY A 145 -7.17 -24.37 11.89
C GLY A 145 -6.60 -22.96 11.98
N TRP A 146 -7.38 -21.97 11.56
CA TRP A 146 -6.92 -20.58 11.38
C TRP A 146 -7.89 -19.59 12.01
N ILE A 147 -7.40 -18.43 12.44
CA ILE A 147 -8.23 -17.35 12.98
C ILE A 147 -7.76 -15.99 12.49
N SER A 148 -8.71 -15.13 12.14
CA SER A 148 -8.49 -13.71 11.88
C SER A 148 -9.32 -12.86 12.84
N VAL A 149 -8.71 -11.77 13.30
CA VAL A 149 -9.31 -10.85 14.28
C VAL A 149 -9.64 -9.52 13.62
N PHE A 150 -10.89 -9.09 13.76
CA PHE A 150 -11.45 -7.87 13.19
C PHE A 150 -11.84 -6.88 14.28
N GLU A 151 -12.09 -5.63 13.90
CA GLU A 151 -12.46 -4.56 14.83
C GLU A 151 -13.67 -4.91 15.69
N ASN A 152 -14.67 -5.58 15.12
CA ASN A 152 -15.92 -5.92 15.80
C ASN A 152 -16.17 -7.42 15.83
N GLY A 153 -15.13 -8.25 15.76
CA GLY A 153 -15.33 -9.70 15.87
C GLY A 153 -14.13 -10.55 15.47
N THR A 154 -14.39 -11.84 15.32
CA THR A 154 -13.42 -12.85 14.90
C THR A 154 -14.06 -13.80 13.91
N ILE A 155 -13.25 -14.29 12.97
CA ILE A 155 -13.61 -15.44 12.16
C ILE A 155 -12.53 -16.51 12.39
N ALA A 156 -12.95 -17.67 12.87
CA ALA A 156 -12.11 -18.85 12.97
C ALA A 156 -12.56 -19.90 11.95
N TYR A 157 -11.63 -20.54 11.27
CA TYR A 157 -11.89 -21.72 10.46
C TYR A 157 -11.38 -22.95 11.20
N LEU A 158 -12.29 -23.76 11.74
CA LEU A 158 -12.01 -24.90 12.60
C LEU A 158 -12.72 -26.15 12.05
N ASP A 159 -12.03 -27.28 11.99
CA ASP A 159 -12.62 -28.57 11.58
C ASP A 159 -13.40 -28.51 10.24
N GLY A 160 -12.97 -27.65 9.32
CA GLY A 160 -13.62 -27.47 8.02
C GLY A 160 -14.83 -26.52 8.02
N GLN A 161 -15.07 -25.77 9.09
CA GLN A 161 -16.21 -24.87 9.26
C GLN A 161 -15.76 -23.47 9.69
N PRO A 162 -16.25 -22.39 9.03
CA PRO A 162 -16.07 -21.05 9.53
C PRO A 162 -17.02 -20.77 10.70
N VAL A 163 -16.47 -20.21 11.78
CA VAL A 163 -17.18 -19.71 12.95
C VAL A 163 -17.00 -18.20 12.97
N VAL A 164 -18.09 -17.49 12.73
CA VAL A 164 -18.13 -16.02 12.73
C VAL A 164 -18.71 -15.55 14.06
N GLU A 165 -17.94 -14.74 14.79
CA GLU A 165 -18.36 -14.12 16.04
C GLU A 165 -18.29 -12.60 15.91
N ILE A 166 -19.41 -11.92 16.15
CA ILE A 166 -19.52 -10.45 16.14
C ILE A 166 -19.75 -9.98 17.58
N ARG A 167 -19.01 -8.95 18.01
CA ARG A 167 -19.03 -8.40 19.37
C ARG A 167 -19.68 -7.03 19.47
#